data_AF-A0AAX0KN08-F1
#
_entry.id   AF-A0AAX0KN08-F1
#
_cell.length_a   1.000
_cell.length_b   1.000
_cell.length_c   1.000
_cell.angle_alpha   90.00
_cell.angle_beta   90.00
_cell.angle_gamma   90.00
#
_symmetry.space_group_name_H-M   'P 1'
#
loop_
_entity.id
_entity.type
_entity.pdbx_description
1 polymer ?
#
loop_
_entity_poly.entity_id
_entity_poly.type
_entity_poly.pdbx_seq_one_letter_code
_entity_poly.pdbx_strand_id
1 'polypeptide(L)' 'MTSSIKREGDTAVISIPMSEVHNLRVSLEECPCKAPKSTVGIQRRKALCAGLAKLEARG' A
#
# COMPACT_ATOMS: atom_id res chain seq x y z
N MET A 1 4.03 -1.57 -13.72
CA MET A 1 4.56 -1.23 -12.39
C MET A 1 6.06 -1.46 -12.37
N THR A 2 6.83 -0.41 -12.64
CA THR A 2 8.28 -0.43 -12.36
C THR A 2 8.47 0.24 -11.01
N SER A 3 8.18 -0.50 -9.94
CA SER A 3 8.48 -0.05 -8.59
C SER A 3 9.97 -0.31 -8.32
N SER A 4 10.65 0.68 -7.73
CA SER A 4 12.01 0.49 -7.24
C SER A 4 11.94 0.20 -5.75
N ILE A 5 12.64 -0.85 -5.31
CA ILE A 5 12.72 -1.23 -3.91
C ILE A 5 14.18 -1.10 -3.50
N LYS A 6 14.44 -0.30 -2.46
CA LYS A 6 15.76 -0.14 -1.87
C LYS A 6 15.69 -0.26 -0.35
N ARG A 7 16.81 -0.60 0.27
CA ARG A 7 16.98 -0.55 1.72
C ARG A 7 17.60 0.78 2.11
N GLU A 8 17.04 1.45 3.11
CA GLU A 8 17.56 2.68 3.69
C GLU A 8 17.66 2.50 5.21
N GLY A 9 18.89 2.23 5.68
CA GLY A 9 19.13 1.77 7.06
C GLY A 9 18.33 0.50 7.39
N ASP A 10 17.48 0.59 8.40
CA ASP A 10 16.58 -0.50 8.82
C ASP A 10 15.18 -0.43 8.21
N THR A 11 15.00 0.42 7.19
CA THR A 11 13.72 0.57 6.49
C THR A 11 13.80 0.08 5.04
N ALA A 12 12.68 -0.44 4.54
CA ALA A 12 12.49 -0.69 3.12
C ALA A 12 11.74 0.50 2.50
N VAL A 13 12.30 1.07 1.44
CA VAL A 13 11.70 2.19 0.70
C VAL A 13 11.24 1.69 -0.65
N ILE A 14 9.96 1.88 -0.94
CA ILE A 14 9.32 1.50 -2.19
C ILE A 14 8.96 2.79 -2.93
N SER A 15 9.59 3.02 -4.06
CA SER A 15 9.28 4.15 -4.95
C SER A 15 8.32 3.69 -6.02
N ILE A 16 7.18 4.37 -6.11
CA ILE A 16 6.15 4.17 -7.14
C ILE A 16 5.83 5.50 -7.84
N PRO A 17 5.52 5.49 -9.15
CA PRO A 17 5.01 6.68 -9.82
C PRO A 17 3.72 7.16 -9.15
N MET A 18 3.54 8.49 -9.01
CA MET A 18 2.32 9.06 -8.43
C MET A 18 1.05 8.65 -9.19
N SER A 19 1.14 8.45 -10.50
CA SER A 19 0.05 7.96 -11.34
C SER A 19 -0.41 6.53 -11.00
N GLU A 20 0.41 5.73 -10.31
CA GLU A 20 0.07 4.35 -9.92
C GLU A 20 -0.47 4.25 -8.48
N VAL A 21 -0.41 5.33 -7.68
CA VAL A 21 -0.80 5.33 -6.26
C VAL A 21 -2.27 4.92 -6.09
N HIS A 22 -3.17 5.44 -6.93
CA HIS A 22 -4.59 5.11 -6.89
C HIS A 22 -4.84 3.61 -7.09
N ASN A 23 -4.23 3.03 -8.12
CA ASN A 23 -4.40 1.62 -8.47
C ASN A 23 -3.85 0.72 -7.37
N LEU A 24 -2.73 1.11 -6.74
CA LEU A 24 -2.19 0.38 -5.59
C LEU A 24 -3.12 0.46 -4.38
N ARG A 25 -3.73 1.61 -4.11
CA ARG A 25 -4.69 1.78 -3.01
C ARG A 25 -5.89 0.85 -3.19
N VAL A 26 -6.51 0.83 -4.38
CA VAL A 26 -7.64 -0.05 -4.70
C VAL A 26 -7.24 -1.52 -4.55
N SER A 27 -6.06 -1.91 -5.03
CA SER A 27 -5.58 -3.30 -4.92
C SER A 27 -5.33 -3.77 -3.48
N LEU A 28 -5.09 -2.84 -2.56
CA LEU A 28 -4.86 -3.12 -1.14
C LEU A 28 -6.14 -3.13 -0.29
N GLU A 29 -7.28 -2.74 -0.86
CA GLU A 29 -8.58 -2.79 -0.17
C GLU A 29 -8.92 -4.23 0.27
N GLU A 30 -9.80 -4.34 1.27
CA GLU A 30 -10.14 -5.63 1.85
C GLU A 30 -10.87 -6.52 0.81
N CYS A 31 -10.30 -7.69 0.48
CA CYS A 31 -11.02 -8.68 -0.33
C CYS A 31 -12.33 -9.06 0.37
N PRO A 32 -13.47 -9.08 -0.35
CA PRO A 32 -14.75 -9.57 0.21
C PRO A 32 -14.69 -11.05 0.59
N CYS A 33 -13.71 -11.78 0.04
CA CYS A 33 -13.39 -13.16 0.41
C CYS A 33 -12.75 -13.23 1.81
N LYS A 34 -13.56 -13.48 2.85
CA LYS A 34 -13.07 -13.66 4.23
C LYS A 34 -12.33 -15.00 4.41
N ALA A 35 -11.09 -15.09 3.95
CA ALA A 35 -10.18 -16.16 4.34
C ALA A 35 -9.49 -15.81 5.68
N PRO A 36 -9.30 -16.75 6.63
CA PRO A 36 -8.70 -16.49 7.95
C PRO A 36 -7.29 -15.86 7.91
N LYS A 37 -6.49 -16.15 6.87
CA LYS A 37 -5.18 -15.53 6.64
C LYS A 37 -5.27 -14.04 6.29
N SER A 38 -6.45 -13.54 5.90
CA SER A 38 -6.68 -12.12 5.62
C SER A 38 -6.55 -11.28 6.89
N THR A 39 -6.98 -11.81 8.05
CA THR A 39 -7.11 -11.08 9.33
C THR A 39 -5.78 -10.55 9.86
N VAL A 40 -4.71 -11.35 9.81
CA VAL A 40 -3.38 -10.98 10.34
C VAL A 40 -2.79 -9.79 9.58
N GLY A 41 -3.11 -9.64 8.30
CA GLY A 41 -2.65 -8.55 7.44
C GLY A 41 -3.59 -7.35 7.32
N ILE A 42 -4.77 -7.36 7.96
CA ILE A 42 -5.77 -6.28 7.82
C ILE A 42 -5.21 -4.94 8.29
N GLN A 43 -4.63 -4.91 9.49
CA GLN A 43 -4.19 -3.64 10.10
C GLN A 43 -3.04 -3.00 9.30
N ARG A 44 -2.10 -3.82 8.79
CA ARG A 44 -1.00 -3.34 7.94
C ARG A 44 -1.51 -2.78 6.61
N ARG A 45 -2.46 -3.45 5.97
CA ARG A 45 -3.10 -2.94 4.74
C ARG A 45 -3.86 -1.65 4.98
N LYS A 46 -4.66 -1.57 6.05
CA LYS A 46 -5.40 -0.34 6.41
C LYS A 46 -4.48 0.85 6.64
N ALA A 47 -3.39 0.66 7.39
CA ALA A 47 -2.40 1.69 7.63
C ALA A 47 -1.75 2.18 6.32
N LEU A 48 -1.38 1.24 5.44
CA LEU A 48 -0.78 1.57 4.14
C LEU A 48 -1.77 2.30 3.21
N CYS A 49 -3.01 1.81 3.08
CA CYS A 49 -4.06 2.48 2.31
C CYS A 49 -4.33 3.90 2.80
N ALA A 50 -4.39 4.10 4.12
CA ALA A 50 -4.60 5.43 4.71
C ALA A 50 -3.43 6.38 4.40
N GLY A 51 -2.19 5.87 4.43
CA GLY A 51 -0.99 6.62 4.03
C GLY A 51 -1.04 7.04 2.57
N LEU A 52 -1.38 6.11 1.67
CA LEU A 52 -1.50 6.37 0.23
C LEU A 52 -2.63 7.36 -0.06
N ALA A 53 -3.79 7.25 0.60
CA ALA A 53 -4.91 8.20 0.42
C ALA A 53 -4.52 9.64 0.83
N LYS A 54 -3.76 9.81 1.92
CA LYS A 54 -3.24 11.11 2.33
C LYS A 54 -2.21 11.65 1.33
N LEU A 55 -1.43 10.78 0.71
CA LEU A 55 -0.46 11.17 -0.30
C LEU A 55 -1.16 11.62 -1.59
N GLU A 56 -2.17 10.89 -2.05
CA GLU A 56 -3.02 11.27 -3.19
C GLU A 56 -3.68 12.64 -2.98
N ALA A 57 -4.20 12.91 -1.78
CA ALA A 57 -4.91 14.16 -1.48
C ALA A 57 -4.00 15.41 -1.39
N ARG A 58 -2.68 15.22 -1.37
CA ARG A 58 -1.70 16.32 -1.25
C ARG A 58 -0.95 16.61 -2.55
N GLY A 59 -1.12 15.78 -3.58
CA GLY A 59 -0.60 16.01 -4.93
C GLY A 59 -1.59 16.80 -5.77
#